data_AF-N1UDZ6-F1
#
_entry.id   AF-N1UDZ6-F1
#
_cell.length_a   1.000
_cell.length_b   1.000
_cell.length_c   1.000
_cell.angle_alpha   90.00
_cell.angle_beta   90.00
_cell.angle_gamma   90.00
#
_symmetry.space_group_name_H-M   'P 1'
#
loop_
_entity.id
_entity.type
_entity.pdbx_description
1 polymer ?
#
loop_
_entity_poly.entity_id
_entity_poly.type
_entity_poly.pdbx_seq_one_letter_code
_entity_poly.pdbx_strand_id
1 'polypeptide(L)' 'MNTVHTQMDFRTWLLFFVGDPFTPERVLEKLRSLEDPDQARMIWKKLKRDRMLGEDFKGLKLDLLKKKGSGKKG' A
#
# COMPACT_ATOMS: atom_id res chain seq x y z
N MET A 1 24.31 -5.30 20.49
CA MET A 1 23.68 -5.03 19.19
C MET A 1 22.39 -4.27 19.47
N ASN A 2 22.44 -2.94 19.39
CA ASN A 2 21.25 -2.12 19.58
C ASN A 2 20.45 -2.22 18.29
N THR A 3 19.47 -3.12 18.28
CA THR A 3 18.45 -3.17 17.24
C THR A 3 17.71 -1.85 17.31
N VAL A 4 18.11 -0.89 16.47
CA VAL A 4 17.37 0.36 16.30
C VAL A 4 16.03 -0.07 15.73
N HIS A 5 15.06 -0.33 16.61
CA HIS A 5 13.65 -0.33 16.28
C HIS A 5 13.31 1.11 15.92
N THR A 6 13.79 1.53 14.76
CA THR A 6 13.38 2.78 14.13
C THR A 6 11.94 2.53 13.79
N GLN A 7 11.04 2.89 14.71
CA GLN A 7 9.62 2.90 14.46
C GLN A 7 9.41 4.03 13.45
N MET A 8 9.69 3.73 12.18
CA MET A 8 9.62 4.69 11.10
C MET A 8 8.17 5.12 11.00
N ASP A 9 7.95 6.44 11.04
CA ASP A 9 6.63 7.02 10.96
C ASP A 9 5.91 6.51 9.71
N PHE A 10 4.61 6.26 9.80
CA PHE A 10 3.86 5.64 8.71
C PHE A 10 3.95 6.46 7.42
N ARG A 11 4.02 7.80 7.55
CA ARG A 11 4.23 8.72 6.43
C ARG A 11 5.59 8.51 5.76
N THR A 12 6.65 8.41 6.56
CA THR A 12 8.01 8.20 6.07
C THR A 12 8.13 6.84 5.40
N TRP A 13 7.61 5.78 6.04
CA TRP A 13 7.55 4.45 5.44
C TRP A 13 6.79 4.47 4.11
N LEU A 14 5.68 5.17 4.03
CA LEU A 14 4.88 5.28 2.80
C LEU A 14 5.67 5.98 1.67
N LEU A 15 6.40 7.05 1.98
CA LEU A 15 7.26 7.73 0.99
C LEU A 15 8.33 6.79 0.45
N PHE A 16 8.97 5.96 1.30
CA PHE A 16 9.93 4.95 0.86
C PHE A 16 9.28 3.81 0.06
N PHE A 17 8.08 3.38 0.48
CA PHE A 17 7.33 2.30 -0.15
C PHE A 17 6.90 2.66 -1.58
N VAL A 18 6.48 3.90 -1.79
CA VAL A 18 5.99 4.41 -3.09
C VAL A 18 7.16 4.91 -3.95
N GLY A 19 8.10 5.60 -3.33
CA GLY A 19 9.20 6.30 -3.97
C GLY A 19 8.74 7.60 -4.66
N ASP A 20 9.64 8.14 -5.49
CA ASP A 20 9.37 9.34 -6.29
C ASP A 20 8.99 8.95 -7.75
N PRO A 21 7.95 9.58 -8.35
CA PRO A 21 7.03 10.54 -7.73
C PRO A 21 5.96 9.87 -6.83
N PHE A 22 5.59 10.56 -5.75
CA PHE A 22 4.51 10.14 -4.86
C PHE A 22 3.13 10.45 -5.47
N THR A 23 2.62 9.54 -6.30
CA THR A 23 1.32 9.71 -6.98
C THR A 23 0.30 8.65 -6.58
N PRO A 24 -1.00 8.95 -6.69
CA PRO A 24 -2.05 8.01 -6.33
C PRO A 24 -2.02 6.68 -7.08
N GLU A 25 -1.73 6.73 -8.36
CA GLU A 25 -1.60 5.54 -9.22
C GLU A 25 -0.47 4.63 -8.74
N ARG A 26 0.67 5.23 -8.35
CA ARG A 26 1.84 4.49 -7.87
C ARG A 26 1.62 3.90 -6.48
N VAL A 27 0.90 4.61 -5.60
CA VAL A 27 0.44 4.03 -4.32
C VAL A 27 -0.39 2.78 -4.58
N LEU A 28 -1.36 2.85 -5.50
CA LEU A 28 -2.21 1.70 -5.84
C LEU A 28 -1.39 0.56 -6.45
N GLU A 29 -0.45 0.85 -7.35
CA GLU A 29 0.44 -0.14 -7.97
C GLU A 29 1.27 -0.89 -6.92
N LYS A 30 1.87 -0.15 -5.98
CA LYS A 30 2.68 -0.76 -4.91
C LYS A 30 1.82 -1.59 -3.96
N LEU A 31 0.64 -1.11 -3.60
CA LEU A 31 -0.30 -1.87 -2.76
C LEU A 31 -0.79 -3.15 -3.45
N ARG A 32 -1.00 -3.13 -4.77
CA ARG A 32 -1.34 -4.33 -5.55
C ARG A 32 -0.19 -5.31 -5.68
N SER A 33 1.04 -4.81 -5.61
CA SER A 33 2.27 -5.60 -5.69
C SER A 33 2.62 -6.28 -4.36
N LEU A 34 1.92 -5.96 -3.26
CA LEU A 34 2.06 -6.66 -2.00
C LEU A 34 1.61 -8.12 -2.14
N GLU A 35 2.38 -9.04 -1.58
CA GLU A 35 2.07 -10.47 -1.59
C GLU A 35 0.81 -10.76 -0.78
N ASP A 36 0.65 -10.07 0.36
CA ASP A 36 -0.51 -10.20 1.22
C ASP A 36 -1.58 -9.13 0.91
N PRO A 37 -2.76 -9.54 0.42
CA PRO A 37 -3.83 -8.60 0.08
C PRO A 37 -4.47 -7.99 1.33
N ASP A 38 -4.43 -8.64 2.49
CA ASP A 38 -5.00 -8.10 3.71
C ASP A 38 -4.13 -6.97 4.29
N GLN A 39 -2.81 -7.09 4.20
CA GLN A 39 -1.86 -6.00 4.47
C GLN A 39 -2.13 -4.80 3.57
N ALA A 40 -2.30 -5.02 2.26
CA ALA A 40 -2.62 -3.96 1.32
C ALA A 40 -3.95 -3.23 1.67
N ARG A 41 -4.98 -3.98 2.09
CA ARG A 41 -6.25 -3.40 2.57
C ARG A 41 -6.06 -2.59 3.85
N MET A 42 -5.28 -3.10 4.80
CA MET A 42 -5.00 -2.42 6.06
C MET A 42 -4.29 -1.09 5.81
N ILE A 43 -3.25 -1.09 4.97
CA ILE A 43 -2.52 0.11 4.60
C ILE A 43 -3.45 1.10 3.91
N TRP A 44 -4.27 0.66 2.96
CA TRP A 44 -5.23 1.51 2.26
C TRP A 44 -6.27 2.15 3.19
N LYS A 45 -6.81 1.38 4.15
CA LYS A 45 -7.72 1.91 5.18
C LYS A 45 -7.03 2.96 6.03
N LYS A 46 -5.78 2.72 6.44
CA LYS A 46 -5.00 3.66 7.24
C LYS A 46 -4.74 4.96 6.46
N LEU A 47 -4.37 4.85 5.19
CA LEU A 47 -4.14 5.99 4.30
C LEU A 47 -5.38 6.89 4.16
N LYS A 48 -6.56 6.29 3.99
CA LYS A 48 -7.83 7.03 3.94
C LYS A 48 -8.17 7.68 5.29
N ARG A 49 -7.99 6.96 6.39
CA ARG A 49 -8.31 7.44 7.74
C ARG A 49 -7.44 8.62 8.15
N ASP A 50 -6.13 8.52 7.92
CA ASP A 50 -5.16 9.56 8.26
C ASP A 50 -5.20 10.76 7.29
N ARG A 51 -6.11 10.75 6.28
CA ARG A 51 -6.20 11.79 5.23
C ARG A 51 -4.85 12.09 4.57
N MET A 52 -3.92 11.12 4.55
CA MET A 52 -2.64 11.24 3.84
C MET A 52 -2.84 11.31 2.32
N LEU A 53 -3.99 10.81 1.90
CA LEU A 53 -4.49 10.82 0.55
C LEU A 53 -5.36 12.06 0.39
N GLY A 54 -4.80 13.12 -0.20
CA GLY A 54 -5.51 14.37 -0.49
C GLY A 54 -6.63 14.19 -1.51
N GLU A 55 -7.11 15.30 -2.07
CA GLU A 55 -8.18 15.24 -3.08
C GLU A 55 -7.81 14.42 -4.32
N ASP A 56 -6.52 14.25 -4.62
CA ASP A 56 -6.01 13.41 -5.71
C ASP A 56 -6.41 11.93 -5.61
N PHE A 57 -6.77 11.47 -4.40
CA PHE A 57 -7.19 10.09 -4.15
C PHE A 57 -8.70 9.94 -4.05
N LYS A 58 -9.44 11.05 -4.18
CA LYS A 58 -10.91 11.06 -4.18
C LYS A 58 -11.39 10.28 -5.40
N GLY A 59 -12.22 9.26 -5.16
CA GLY A 59 -12.72 8.38 -6.21
C GLY A 59 -11.84 7.17 -6.52
N LEU A 60 -10.62 7.08 -5.97
CA LEU A 60 -9.78 5.90 -6.17
C LEU A 60 -10.25 4.71 -5.35
N LYS A 61 -10.23 3.55 -6.01
CA LYS A 61 -10.55 2.25 -5.43
C LYS A 61 -9.33 1.35 -5.53
N LEU A 62 -8.89 0.84 -4.40
CA LEU A 62 -7.92 -0.24 -4.37
C LEU A 62 -8.63 -1.55 -4.73
N ASP A 63 -8.58 -1.88 -6.01
CA ASP A 63 -8.96 -3.20 -6.49
C ASP A 63 -7.75 -4.12 -6.32
N LEU A 64 -7.72 -4.86 -5.22
CA LEU A 64 -6.79 -5.96 -5.06
C LEU A 64 -7.39 -7.12 -5.83
N LEU A 65 -6.88 -7.34 -7.03
CA LEU A 65 -7.05 -8.60 -7.73
C LEU A 65 -6.61 -9.67 -6.73
N LYS A 66 -7.58 -10.36 -6.14
CA LYS A 66 -7.35 -11.57 -5.37
C LYS A 66 -6.53 -12.42 -6.31
N LYS A 67 -5.23 -12.58 -6.05
CA LYS A 67 -4.35 -13.41 -6.89
C LYS A 67 -5.01 -14.77 -6.85
N LYS A 68 -5.80 -15.06 -7.89
CA LYS A 68 -6.45 -16.33 -8.05
C LYS A 68 -5.25 -17.24 -8.18
N GLY A 69 -4.98 -18.02 -7.14
CA GLY A 69 -4.06 -19.12 -7.24
C GLY A 69 -4.58 -19.97 -8.38
N SER A 70 -4.07 -19.74 -9.57
CA SER A 70 -4.23 -20.62 -10.72
C SER A 70 -3.30 -21.82 -10.49
N GLY A 71 -3.49 -22.49 -9.34
CA GLY A 71 -3.19 -23.90 -9.19
C GLY A 71 -4.30 -24.67 -9.89
N LYS A 72 -4.33 -24.60 -11.23
CA LYS A 72 -5.05 -25.56 -12.07
C LYS A 72 -3.97 -26.34 -12.82
N LYS A 73 -3.37 -27.33 -12.13
CA LYS A 73 -2.78 -28.49 -12.80
C LYS A 73 -3.92 -29.50 -12.94
N GLY A 74 -4.43 -29.59 -14.16
CA GLY A 74 -5.10 -30.81 -14.62
C GLY A 74 -4.07 -31.87 -14.97
#